data_AF-B7G4N4-F1
#
_entry.id   AF-B7G4N4-F1
#
_cell.length_a   1.000
_cell.length_b   1.000
_cell.length_c   1.000
_cell.angle_alpha   90.00
_cell.angle_beta   90.00
_cell.angle_gamma   90.00
#
_symmetry.space_group_name_H-M   'P 1'
#
loop_
_entity.id
_entity.type
_entity.pdbx_description
1 polymer ?
#
loop_
_entity_poly.entity_id
_entity_poly.type
_entity_poly.pdbx_seq_one_letter_code
_entity_poly.pdbx_strand_id
1 'polypeptide(L)'
;MKEKELLLIPEPGQKPAFLATIRVVDPSPAVVNLWNAIASDKIVLEGYTRDGWAWKPSPTLTNLTVESTDGRKKVRGFAEHLKERQKSAYGRFGTTGVWVVSYIQKKTDNDSRMDCRVSLDFTKVPHCSLKLRSLAVPPSKNEPPAKPIEARPAGKKSGFLGKLVGAQQRTNHHVAMASTARKSASPSLSSNSAHAGSIGESAATKTAQKVLAEFRQACQDKMLDFDLAAEEKLEVPVTLATYTAGLSFEDKAKVTMEILKYMVYEAAEEVNEEWIAYKEPGGFMDEATFAIYKEGAAPPEVLEELNKGELPDEVIGQQRAMQDERVRQANQAEQRHKTQLELAAHRQTDEEENDDFAALNSNKRDRRTIEDYEREKRQRMK
;
A
#
# COMPACT_ATOMS: atom_id res chain seq x y z
N MET A 1 -29.17 11.99 -17.39
CA MET A 1 -27.74 11.68 -17.66
C MET A 1 -27.36 10.51 -16.77
N LYS A 2 -26.54 9.54 -17.22
CA LYS A 2 -26.16 8.41 -16.36
C LYS A 2 -25.33 8.92 -15.18
N GLU A 3 -25.72 8.54 -13.97
CA GLU A 3 -24.95 8.81 -12.76
C GLU A 3 -23.82 7.79 -12.62
N LYS A 4 -22.73 8.18 -11.96
CA LYS A 4 -21.59 7.29 -11.67
C LYS A 4 -21.22 7.38 -10.19
N GLU A 5 -20.76 6.29 -9.63
CA GLU A 5 -20.24 6.25 -8.26
C GLU A 5 -18.75 6.64 -8.27
N LEU A 6 -18.40 7.63 -7.45
CA LEU A 6 -17.02 7.99 -7.15
C LEU A 6 -16.60 7.31 -5.85
N LEU A 7 -15.55 6.51 -5.93
CA LEU A 7 -14.98 5.77 -4.80
C LEU A 7 -13.54 6.24 -4.56
N LEU A 8 -13.08 6.17 -3.32
CA LEU A 8 -11.74 6.57 -2.90
C LEU A 8 -11.05 5.41 -2.20
N ILE A 9 -9.82 5.11 -2.57
CA ILE A 9 -8.95 4.23 -1.78
C ILE A 9 -8.20 5.12 -0.77
N PRO A 10 -8.56 5.09 0.52
CA PRO A 10 -7.98 5.99 1.53
C PRO A 10 -6.48 5.68 1.73
N GLU A 11 -6.12 4.40 1.73
CA GLU A 11 -4.75 3.92 1.88
C GLU A 11 -4.46 2.78 0.90
N PRO A 12 -3.23 2.66 0.39
CA PRO A 12 -2.84 1.56 -0.50
C PRO A 12 -3.20 0.19 0.10
N GLY A 13 -4.00 -0.60 -0.62
CA GLY A 13 -4.42 -1.93 -0.19
C GLY A 13 -5.76 -1.98 0.57
N GLN A 14 -6.32 -0.84 0.99
CA GLN A 14 -7.66 -0.81 1.57
C GLN A 14 -8.77 -0.95 0.51
N LYS A 15 -9.94 -1.39 0.95
CA LYS A 15 -11.14 -1.47 0.09
C LYS A 15 -11.57 -0.04 -0.32
N PRO A 16 -11.98 0.18 -1.58
CA PRO A 16 -12.51 1.46 -2.01
C PRO A 16 -13.72 1.88 -1.15
N ALA A 17 -13.63 3.06 -0.54
CA ALA A 17 -14.69 3.67 0.23
C ALA A 17 -15.56 4.54 -0.69
N PHE A 18 -16.88 4.52 -0.47
CA PHE A 18 -17.80 5.37 -1.23
C PHE A 18 -17.60 6.85 -0.88
N LEU A 19 -17.35 7.68 -1.90
CA LEU A 19 -17.20 9.12 -1.75
C LEU A 19 -18.51 9.85 -2.08
N ALA A 20 -19.03 9.69 -3.31
CA ALA A 20 -20.22 10.37 -3.79
C ALA A 20 -20.83 9.69 -5.03
N THR A 21 -22.13 9.90 -5.25
CA THR A 21 -22.76 9.66 -6.57
C THR A 21 -22.73 10.94 -7.35
N ILE A 22 -22.18 10.92 -8.57
CA ILE A 22 -21.89 12.12 -9.36
C ILE A 22 -22.56 12.09 -10.74
N ARG A 23 -22.94 13.28 -11.20
CA ARG A 23 -23.39 13.56 -12.58
C ARG A 23 -22.67 14.77 -13.16
N VAL A 24 -22.58 14.88 -14.47
CA VAL A 24 -21.99 16.06 -15.12
C VAL A 24 -22.98 17.22 -15.11
N VAL A 25 -22.49 18.41 -14.78
CA VAL A 25 -23.23 19.68 -14.83
C VAL A 25 -22.82 20.40 -16.11
N ASP A 26 -23.78 20.81 -16.93
CA ASP A 26 -23.59 21.56 -18.18
C ASP A 26 -22.71 20.88 -19.24
N PRO A 27 -23.12 19.70 -19.74
CA PRO A 27 -22.27 18.94 -20.63
C PRO A 27 -22.36 19.45 -22.07
N SER A 28 -21.24 19.94 -22.60
CA SER A 28 -21.10 20.07 -24.05
C SER A 28 -21.23 18.68 -24.72
N PRO A 29 -21.64 18.57 -25.99
CA PRO A 29 -21.77 17.27 -26.67
C PRO A 29 -20.49 16.42 -26.59
N ALA A 30 -19.32 17.05 -26.63
CA ALA A 30 -18.03 16.38 -26.44
C ALA A 30 -17.88 15.78 -25.03
N VAL A 31 -18.30 16.50 -23.99
CA VAL A 31 -18.29 16.00 -22.60
C VAL A 31 -19.32 14.90 -22.40
N VAL A 32 -20.51 14.98 -23.01
CA VAL A 32 -21.51 13.90 -22.99
C VAL A 32 -20.93 12.61 -23.57
N ASN A 33 -20.30 12.70 -24.75
CA ASN A 33 -19.70 11.56 -25.42
C ASN A 33 -18.55 10.97 -24.60
N LEU A 34 -17.70 11.83 -24.03
CA LEU A 34 -16.63 11.41 -23.12
C LEU A 34 -17.19 10.69 -21.89
N TRP A 35 -18.22 11.24 -21.25
CA TRP A 35 -18.85 10.67 -20.07
C TRP A 35 -19.46 9.30 -20.34
N ASN A 36 -20.12 9.15 -21.50
CA ASN A 36 -20.70 7.88 -21.95
C ASN A 36 -19.64 6.86 -22.36
N ALA A 37 -18.46 7.29 -22.82
CA ALA A 37 -17.34 6.42 -23.17
C ALA A 37 -16.67 5.79 -21.94
N ILE A 38 -16.87 6.33 -20.74
CA ILE A 38 -16.44 5.70 -19.49
C ILE A 38 -17.36 4.49 -19.24
N ALA A 39 -16.87 3.30 -19.63
CA ALA A 39 -17.66 2.06 -19.57
C ALA A 39 -18.08 1.66 -18.15
N SER A 40 -17.29 2.01 -17.13
CA SER A 40 -17.59 1.69 -15.74
C SER A 40 -18.55 2.70 -15.12
N ASP A 41 -19.57 2.22 -14.41
CA ASP A 41 -20.41 3.05 -13.54
C ASP A 41 -19.70 3.47 -12.25
N LYS A 42 -18.52 2.90 -11.99
CA LYS A 42 -17.67 3.17 -10.83
C LYS A 42 -16.35 3.80 -11.25
N ILE A 43 -16.02 4.93 -10.66
CA ILE A 43 -14.73 5.62 -10.82
C ILE A 43 -14.00 5.48 -9.48
N VAL A 44 -12.89 4.75 -9.47
CA VAL A 44 -12.09 4.54 -8.25
C VAL A 44 -10.86 5.45 -8.30
N LEU A 45 -10.77 6.37 -7.35
CA LEU A 45 -9.58 7.17 -7.10
C LEU A 45 -8.55 6.29 -6.39
N GLU A 46 -7.47 5.96 -7.09
CA GLU A 46 -6.47 4.98 -6.68
C GLU A 46 -5.32 5.59 -5.88
N GLY A 47 -5.15 6.92 -5.94
CA GLY A 47 -4.08 7.57 -5.20
C GLY A 47 -4.05 9.08 -5.37
N TYR A 48 -2.99 9.66 -4.82
CA TYR A 48 -2.74 11.09 -4.82
C TYR A 48 -1.39 11.40 -5.46
N THR A 49 -1.26 12.57 -6.08
CA THR A 49 0.00 13.03 -6.67
C THR A 49 0.16 14.53 -6.52
N ARG A 50 1.43 14.97 -6.43
CA ARG A 50 1.83 16.39 -6.51
C ARG A 50 2.33 16.76 -7.92
N ASP A 51 2.36 15.80 -8.84
CA ASP A 51 2.92 15.99 -10.16
C ASP A 51 2.18 17.08 -10.94
N GLY A 52 2.95 17.87 -11.69
CA GLY A 52 2.45 18.99 -12.48
C GLY A 52 1.34 18.62 -13.46
N TRP A 53 1.38 17.41 -14.04
CA TRP A 53 0.38 16.97 -15.02
C TRP A 53 -1.04 16.86 -14.45
N ALA A 54 -1.17 16.63 -13.13
CA ALA A 54 -2.45 16.42 -12.49
C ALA A 54 -3.16 17.73 -12.13
N TRP A 55 -2.40 18.77 -11.74
CA TRP A 55 -2.98 20.04 -11.30
C TRP A 55 -2.82 21.19 -12.32
N LYS A 56 -1.81 21.19 -13.19
CA LYS A 56 -1.68 22.22 -14.23
C LYS A 56 -2.66 21.97 -15.38
N PRO A 57 -3.31 23.01 -15.93
CA PRO A 57 -4.14 22.87 -17.12
C PRO A 57 -3.35 22.17 -18.24
N SER A 58 -3.94 21.13 -18.83
CA SER A 58 -3.36 20.41 -19.97
C SER A 58 -4.38 20.34 -21.08
N PRO A 59 -4.02 20.61 -22.35
CA PRO A 59 -4.92 20.44 -23.48
C PRO A 59 -5.34 18.97 -23.70
N THR A 60 -4.58 18.03 -23.13
CA THR A 60 -4.84 16.59 -23.24
C THR A 60 -5.86 16.08 -22.24
N LEU A 61 -6.20 16.88 -21.23
CA LEU A 61 -7.22 16.57 -20.23
C LEU A 61 -8.45 17.43 -20.50
N THR A 62 -9.59 16.79 -20.73
CA THR A 62 -10.87 17.49 -20.87
C THR A 62 -11.36 17.88 -19.48
N ASN A 63 -11.58 19.18 -19.27
CA ASN A 63 -12.20 19.69 -18.05
C ASN A 63 -13.70 19.39 -18.07
N LEU A 64 -14.23 18.96 -16.93
CA LEU A 64 -15.66 18.80 -16.72
C LEU A 64 -16.01 19.10 -15.27
N THR A 65 -17.19 19.65 -15.03
CA THR A 65 -17.69 19.89 -13.67
C THR A 65 -18.71 18.82 -13.34
N VAL A 66 -18.53 18.16 -12.18
CA VAL A 66 -19.49 17.18 -11.67
C VAL A 66 -20.22 17.72 -10.46
N GLU A 67 -21.42 17.22 -10.23
CA GLU A 67 -22.26 17.51 -9.06
C GLU A 67 -22.63 16.22 -8.35
N SER A 68 -22.50 16.24 -7.02
CA SER A 68 -22.98 15.19 -6.12
C SER A 68 -24.50 15.15 -6.11
N THR A 69 -25.10 14.00 -6.41
CA THR A 69 -26.55 13.76 -6.35
C THR A 69 -26.99 13.08 -5.05
N ASP A 70 -26.04 12.61 -4.24
CA ASP A 70 -26.30 11.81 -3.04
C ASP A 70 -26.74 12.61 -1.79
N GLY A 71 -26.67 13.95 -1.84
CA GLY A 71 -27.01 14.83 -0.73
C GLY A 71 -26.04 14.84 0.46
N ARG A 72 -24.95 14.05 0.44
CA ARG A 72 -24.06 13.86 1.60
C ARG A 72 -23.00 14.95 1.78
N LYS A 73 -22.89 15.88 0.83
CA LYS A 73 -21.93 17.01 0.81
C LYS A 73 -20.46 16.62 1.06
N LYS A 74 -20.09 15.35 0.86
CA LYS A 74 -18.71 14.85 1.06
C LYS A 74 -17.72 15.43 0.06
N VAL A 75 -18.20 15.83 -1.11
CA VAL A 75 -17.39 16.39 -2.20
C VAL A 75 -16.63 17.65 -1.76
N ARG A 76 -17.29 18.55 -1.01
CA ARG A 76 -16.63 19.76 -0.48
C ARG A 76 -15.50 19.43 0.50
N GLY A 77 -15.78 18.59 1.50
CA GLY A 77 -14.76 18.17 2.46
C GLY A 77 -13.58 17.48 1.79
N PHE A 78 -13.85 16.69 0.75
CA PHE A 78 -12.79 16.08 -0.07
C PHE A 78 -11.97 17.12 -0.86
N ALA A 79 -12.62 18.10 -1.49
CA ALA A 79 -11.92 19.19 -2.18
C ALA A 79 -11.06 20.05 -1.23
N GLU A 80 -11.56 20.34 -0.03
CA GLU A 80 -10.82 21.03 1.03
C GLU A 80 -9.61 20.20 1.47
N HIS A 81 -9.78 18.89 1.67
CA HIS A 81 -8.70 17.96 2.00
C HIS A 81 -7.58 17.94 0.93
N LEU A 82 -7.95 17.92 -0.35
CA LEU A 82 -6.98 18.00 -1.45
C LEU A 82 -6.22 19.33 -1.43
N LYS A 83 -6.94 20.44 -1.19
CA LYS A 83 -6.38 21.80 -1.16
C LYS A 83 -5.40 21.98 0.00
N GLU A 84 -5.76 21.55 1.20
CA GLU A 84 -4.91 21.59 2.40
C GLU A 84 -3.58 20.86 2.15
N ARG A 85 -3.63 19.69 1.52
CA ARG A 85 -2.45 18.85 1.28
C ARG A 85 -1.67 19.21 0.01
N GLN A 86 -2.21 20.13 -0.80
CA GLN A 86 -1.70 20.47 -2.14
C GLN A 86 -1.47 19.23 -3.02
N LYS A 87 -2.40 18.27 -2.98
CA LYS A 87 -2.32 16.99 -3.69
C LYS A 87 -3.56 16.79 -4.56
N SER A 88 -3.37 16.39 -5.81
CA SER A 88 -4.48 16.00 -6.69
C SER A 88 -4.77 14.51 -6.53
N ALA A 89 -6.04 14.12 -6.50
CA ALA A 89 -6.42 12.71 -6.55
C ALA A 89 -6.55 12.25 -8.00
N TYR A 90 -6.18 10.99 -8.27
CA TYR A 90 -6.37 10.40 -9.58
C TYR A 90 -6.91 8.98 -9.48
N GLY A 91 -7.62 8.55 -10.52
CA GLY A 91 -8.15 7.21 -10.69
C GLY A 91 -7.96 6.75 -12.12
N ARG A 92 -7.76 5.44 -12.32
CA ARG A 92 -7.74 4.85 -13.66
C ARG A 92 -9.10 4.24 -13.97
N PHE A 93 -9.52 4.29 -15.23
CA PHE A 93 -10.68 3.58 -15.72
C PHE A 93 -10.39 2.99 -17.10
N GLY A 94 -10.93 1.80 -17.36
CA GLY A 94 -10.54 1.04 -18.55
C GLY A 94 -9.04 0.72 -18.56
N THR A 95 -8.46 0.56 -19.75
CA THR A 95 -7.05 0.25 -19.95
C THR A 95 -6.15 1.49 -19.93
N THR A 96 -6.63 2.59 -20.51
CA THR A 96 -5.83 3.80 -20.74
C THR A 96 -6.50 5.07 -20.20
N GLY A 97 -7.69 4.99 -19.59
CA GLY A 97 -8.39 6.16 -19.08
C GLY A 97 -7.82 6.64 -17.74
N VAL A 98 -7.79 7.95 -17.55
CA VAL A 98 -7.45 8.60 -16.28
C VAL A 98 -8.48 9.66 -15.92
N TRP A 99 -8.89 9.62 -14.66
CA TRP A 99 -9.72 10.61 -13.99
C TRP A 99 -8.86 11.36 -12.98
N VAL A 100 -8.96 12.68 -12.94
CA VAL A 100 -8.17 13.54 -12.06
C VAL A 100 -9.08 14.54 -11.37
N VAL A 101 -8.92 14.64 -10.05
CA VAL A 101 -9.50 15.70 -9.22
C VAL A 101 -8.36 16.58 -8.74
N SER A 102 -8.32 17.80 -9.26
CA SER A 102 -7.32 18.80 -8.91
C SER A 102 -7.48 19.28 -7.47
N TYR A 103 -6.41 19.59 -6.75
CA TYR A 103 -6.54 20.39 -5.52
C TYR A 103 -6.86 21.87 -5.80
N ILE A 104 -6.52 22.34 -7.00
CA ILE A 104 -6.90 23.67 -7.49
C ILE A 104 -8.33 23.54 -8.02
N GLN A 105 -9.29 23.79 -7.14
CA GLN A 105 -10.72 23.86 -7.43
C GLN A 105 -11.12 25.32 -7.62
N LYS A 106 -12.00 25.60 -8.60
CA LYS A 106 -12.62 26.92 -8.69
C LYS A 106 -13.50 27.14 -7.47
N LYS A 107 -13.52 28.35 -6.92
CA LYS A 107 -14.45 28.70 -5.85
C LYS A 107 -15.85 28.65 -6.45
N THR A 108 -16.61 27.62 -6.11
CA THR A 108 -18.02 27.47 -6.48
C THR A 108 -18.88 27.75 -5.26
N ASP A 109 -19.98 28.49 -5.44
CA ASP A 109 -20.94 28.73 -4.35
C ASP A 109 -21.74 27.48 -3.97
N ASN A 110 -21.65 26.42 -4.77
CA ASN A 110 -22.33 25.17 -4.54
C ASN A 110 -21.38 24.09 -3.99
N ASP A 111 -21.62 23.68 -2.75
CA ASP A 111 -20.87 22.65 -2.02
C ASP A 111 -20.96 21.24 -2.65
N SER A 112 -21.90 21.02 -3.58
CA SER A 112 -22.04 19.72 -4.26
C SER A 112 -21.20 19.63 -5.54
N ARG A 113 -20.55 20.70 -6.00
CA ARG A 113 -19.83 20.73 -7.27
C ARG A 113 -18.33 20.55 -7.10
N MET A 114 -17.71 19.91 -8.10
CA MET A 114 -16.27 19.70 -8.16
C MET A 114 -15.78 19.67 -9.61
N ASP A 115 -14.69 20.37 -9.87
CA ASP A 115 -14.02 20.36 -11.16
C ASP A 115 -13.11 19.14 -11.27
N CYS A 116 -13.33 18.38 -12.34
CA CYS A 116 -12.61 17.17 -12.67
C CYS A 116 -11.99 17.28 -14.05
N ARG A 117 -11.01 16.42 -14.30
CA ARG A 117 -10.29 16.32 -15.56
C ARG A 117 -10.20 14.88 -16.00
N VAL A 118 -10.46 14.63 -17.28
CA VAL A 118 -10.53 13.28 -17.81
C VAL A 118 -9.75 13.19 -19.12
N SER A 119 -9.03 12.07 -19.29
CA SER A 119 -8.54 11.62 -20.59
C SER A 119 -8.89 10.15 -20.78
N LEU A 120 -9.29 9.76 -21.99
CA LEU A 120 -9.44 8.34 -22.36
C LEU A 120 -8.09 7.64 -22.60
N ASP A 121 -7.03 8.42 -22.70
CA ASP A 121 -5.68 7.95 -22.96
C ASP A 121 -4.66 8.76 -22.16
N PHE A 122 -4.23 8.20 -21.04
CA PHE A 122 -3.25 8.83 -20.17
C PHE A 122 -1.84 8.84 -20.78
N THR A 123 -1.56 8.03 -21.81
CA THR A 123 -0.26 8.04 -22.50
C THR A 123 -0.02 9.34 -23.26
N LYS A 124 -1.11 10.01 -23.65
CA LYS A 124 -1.07 11.34 -24.25
C LYS A 124 -0.86 12.46 -23.23
N VAL A 125 -0.98 12.18 -21.93
CA VAL A 125 -0.78 13.20 -20.90
C VAL A 125 0.73 13.39 -20.67
N PRO A 126 1.27 14.58 -20.98
CA PRO A 126 2.71 14.80 -20.90
C PRO A 126 3.19 14.66 -19.45
N HIS A 127 4.32 13.97 -19.27
CA HIS A 127 4.92 13.70 -17.95
C HIS A 127 4.03 12.91 -16.98
N CYS A 128 3.01 12.21 -17.48
CA CYS A 128 2.21 11.30 -16.68
C CYS A 128 3.06 10.10 -16.27
N SER A 129 3.36 10.00 -14.97
CA SER A 129 4.18 8.95 -14.37
C SER A 129 3.41 7.63 -14.14
N LEU A 130 2.13 7.58 -14.53
CA LEU A 130 1.30 6.39 -14.39
C LEU A 130 1.84 5.29 -15.30
N LYS A 131 2.38 4.23 -14.69
CA LYS A 131 2.75 3.02 -15.44
C LYS A 131 1.48 2.37 -15.98
N LEU A 132 1.52 1.92 -17.25
CA LEU A 132 0.54 0.96 -17.72
C LEU A 132 0.53 -0.19 -16.73
N ARG A 133 -0.65 -0.48 -16.15
CA ARG A 133 -0.85 -1.76 -15.49
C ARG A 133 -0.69 -2.79 -16.60
N SER A 134 0.44 -3.50 -16.59
CA SER A 134 0.52 -4.81 -17.20
C SER A 134 -0.74 -5.54 -16.74
N LEU A 135 -1.60 -5.92 -17.69
CA LEU A 135 -2.69 -6.85 -17.42
C LEU A 135 -2.01 -8.17 -17.09
N ALA A 136 -1.50 -8.28 -15.85
CA ALA A 136 -1.05 -9.53 -15.31
C ALA A 136 -2.30 -10.41 -15.33
N VAL A 137 -2.33 -11.31 -16.30
CA VAL A 137 -3.32 -12.37 -16.40
C VAL A 137 -3.34 -13.01 -15.01
N PRO A 138 -4.47 -13.01 -14.28
CA PRO A 138 -4.52 -13.65 -12.98
C PRO A 138 -4.00 -15.09 -13.17
N PRO A 139 -3.11 -15.59 -12.29
CA PRO A 139 -2.51 -16.90 -12.46
C PRO A 139 -3.63 -17.91 -12.66
N SER A 140 -3.61 -18.57 -13.82
CA SER A 140 -4.55 -19.62 -14.18
C SER A 140 -4.53 -20.66 -13.07
N LYS A 141 -5.69 -20.91 -12.44
CA LYS A 141 -5.88 -21.88 -11.35
C LYS A 141 -5.58 -23.35 -11.74
N ASN A 142 -5.06 -23.60 -12.93
CA ASN A 142 -4.93 -24.94 -13.51
C ASN A 142 -3.46 -25.37 -13.73
N GLU A 143 -2.50 -24.82 -12.99
CA GLU A 143 -1.13 -25.35 -13.02
C GLU A 143 -0.99 -26.51 -12.02
N PRO A 144 -0.61 -27.72 -12.47
CA PRO A 144 -0.48 -28.89 -11.59
C PRO A 144 0.71 -28.72 -10.62
N PRO A 145 0.64 -29.32 -9.41
CA PRO A 145 1.65 -29.13 -8.39
C PRO A 145 3.02 -29.66 -8.83
N ALA A 146 4.04 -28.81 -8.70
CA ALA A 146 5.44 -29.17 -8.96
C ALA A 146 5.89 -30.30 -8.02
N LYS A 147 6.65 -31.26 -8.59
CA LYS A 147 7.17 -32.44 -7.89
C LYS A 147 8.17 -32.04 -6.78
N PRO A 148 8.29 -32.84 -5.71
CA PRO A 148 9.23 -32.57 -4.62
C PRO A 148 10.67 -32.83 -5.08
N ILE A 149 11.56 -31.87 -4.82
CA ILE A 149 12.99 -31.96 -5.09
C ILE A 149 13.67 -32.78 -3.98
N GLU A 150 14.43 -33.80 -4.38
CA GLU A 150 15.19 -34.70 -3.53
C GLU A 150 16.24 -33.98 -2.66
N ALA A 151 16.34 -34.43 -1.40
CA ALA A 151 17.28 -33.94 -0.41
C ALA A 151 18.72 -34.40 -0.71
N ARG A 152 19.66 -33.43 -0.71
CA ARG A 152 21.12 -33.68 -0.72
C ARG A 152 21.67 -33.84 0.71
N PRO A 153 22.79 -34.55 0.90
CA PRO A 153 23.23 -35.03 2.21
C PRO A 153 23.91 -33.96 3.07
N ALA A 154 23.82 -34.17 4.38
CA ALA A 154 24.26 -33.30 5.45
C ALA A 154 25.78 -33.09 5.51
N GLY A 155 26.21 -31.84 5.29
CA GLY A 155 27.56 -31.34 5.55
C GLY A 155 27.58 -30.43 6.80
N LYS A 156 28.51 -30.74 7.70
CA LYS A 156 28.86 -30.13 9.01
C LYS A 156 28.40 -28.68 9.25
N LYS A 157 27.65 -28.52 10.34
CA LYS A 157 27.14 -27.26 10.92
C LYS A 157 28.29 -26.32 11.34
N SER A 158 28.38 -25.17 10.69
CA SER A 158 29.07 -23.96 11.15
C SER A 158 28.04 -22.85 11.07
N GLY A 159 27.73 -22.25 12.22
CA GLY A 159 26.61 -21.32 12.40
C GLY A 159 26.70 -20.09 11.51
N PHE A 160 25.52 -19.64 11.05
CA PHE A 160 25.31 -18.52 10.13
C PHE A 160 25.93 -17.20 10.64
N LEU A 161 25.98 -17.02 11.98
CA LEU A 161 26.60 -15.86 12.62
C LEU A 161 28.13 -15.80 12.48
N GLY A 162 28.83 -16.95 12.38
CA GLY A 162 30.28 -16.97 12.21
C GLY A 162 30.76 -16.57 10.81
N LYS A 163 29.91 -16.73 9.79
CA LYS A 163 30.22 -16.34 8.41
C LYS A 163 29.98 -14.85 8.14
N LEU A 164 29.07 -14.21 8.88
CA LEU A 164 28.78 -12.79 8.72
C LEU A 164 29.87 -11.91 9.34
N VAL A 165 30.30 -12.22 10.56
CA VAL A 165 31.36 -11.47 11.27
C VAL A 165 32.74 -11.66 10.58
N GLY A 166 33.02 -12.86 10.05
CA GLY A 166 34.26 -13.13 9.29
C GLY A 166 34.29 -12.53 7.88
N ALA A 167 33.13 -12.24 7.27
CA ALA A 167 33.07 -11.54 5.98
C ALA A 167 33.33 -10.03 6.14
N GLN A 168 32.89 -9.43 7.25
CA GLN A 168 33.08 -8.01 7.54
C GLN A 168 34.54 -7.67 7.91
N GLN A 169 35.25 -8.58 8.57
CA GLN A 169 36.69 -8.42 8.84
C GLN A 169 37.56 -8.45 7.58
N ARG A 170 37.17 -9.19 6.52
CA ARG A 170 37.90 -9.21 5.24
C ARG A 170 37.70 -7.93 4.42
N THR A 171 36.54 -7.29 4.53
CA THR A 171 36.28 -6.01 3.85
C THR A 171 37.03 -4.85 4.50
N ASN A 172 37.10 -4.81 5.84
CA ASN A 172 37.84 -3.75 6.55
C ASN A 172 39.35 -3.81 6.30
N HIS A 173 39.93 -5.02 6.16
CA HIS A 173 41.36 -5.15 5.90
C HIS A 173 41.75 -4.72 4.47
N HIS A 174 40.85 -4.87 3.48
CA HIS A 174 41.06 -4.37 2.11
C HIS A 174 40.90 -2.85 2.01
N VAL A 175 40.01 -2.24 2.80
CA VAL A 175 39.82 -0.78 2.83
C VAL A 175 41.00 -0.08 3.52
N ALA A 176 41.57 -0.68 4.57
CA ALA A 176 42.76 -0.13 5.26
C ALA A 176 44.06 -0.19 4.42
N MET A 177 44.20 -1.17 3.50
CA MET A 177 45.35 -1.22 2.59
C MET A 177 45.20 -0.32 1.36
N ALA A 178 43.97 0.07 0.99
CA ALA A 178 43.73 0.97 -0.14
C ALA A 178 43.95 2.46 0.22
N SER A 179 43.86 2.83 1.51
CA SER A 179 44.01 4.21 1.98
C SER A 179 45.47 4.63 2.25
N THR A 180 46.41 3.68 2.34
CA THR A 180 47.84 3.98 2.55
C THR A 180 48.63 4.20 1.26
N ALA A 181 48.05 3.93 0.09
CA ALA A 181 48.73 4.04 -1.21
C ALA A 181 48.66 5.43 -1.88
N ARG A 182 48.08 6.45 -1.23
CA ARG A 182 47.99 7.82 -1.79
C ARG A 182 48.40 8.88 -0.77
N LYS A 183 49.68 8.87 -0.37
CA LYS A 183 50.26 10.01 0.35
C LYS A 183 51.72 10.23 -0.05
N SER A 184 51.91 10.93 -1.16
CA SER A 184 53.18 11.58 -1.49
C SER A 184 52.94 12.72 -2.48
N ALA A 185 52.69 13.92 -1.94
CA ALA A 185 53.16 15.21 -2.48
C ALA A 185 52.45 16.36 -1.74
N SER A 186 53.17 16.99 -0.81
CA SER A 186 52.96 18.38 -0.40
C SER A 186 53.40 19.30 -1.55
N PRO A 187 52.88 20.53 -1.70
CA PRO A 187 53.44 21.67 -0.93
C PRO A 187 52.41 22.77 -0.53
N SER A 188 52.55 23.34 0.66
CA SER A 188 52.98 24.73 0.99
C SER A 188 51.89 25.82 1.04
N LEU A 189 51.93 26.56 2.16
CA LEU A 189 51.10 27.70 2.58
C LEU A 189 51.24 28.95 1.69
N SER A 190 50.15 29.71 1.55
CA SER A 190 50.19 31.19 1.53
C SER A 190 48.79 31.81 1.73
N SER A 191 48.82 32.98 2.34
CA SER A 191 47.80 33.84 2.96
C SER A 191 46.83 34.61 2.04
N ASN A 192 45.68 35.00 2.61
CA ASN A 192 44.82 36.19 2.39
C ASN A 192 44.84 36.94 1.05
N SER A 193 43.66 37.10 0.44
CA SER A 193 42.95 38.40 0.27
C SER A 193 41.85 38.31 -0.82
N ALA A 194 40.82 39.12 -0.63
CA ALA A 194 39.59 39.18 -1.41
C ALA A 194 39.78 39.80 -2.81
N HIS A 195 39.09 39.30 -3.84
CA HIS A 195 38.12 40.05 -4.66
C HIS A 195 37.52 39.18 -5.80
N ALA A 196 36.21 39.35 -6.00
CA ALA A 196 35.45 39.32 -7.25
C ALA A 196 35.69 38.23 -8.32
N GLY A 197 34.60 37.48 -8.60
CA GLY A 197 34.25 37.04 -9.95
C GLY A 197 34.62 35.60 -10.30
N SER A 198 33.71 34.66 -10.05
CA SER A 198 33.68 33.39 -10.79
C SER A 198 32.24 32.86 -10.88
N ILE A 199 31.60 33.21 -11.99
CA ILE A 199 30.47 32.46 -12.56
C ILE A 199 31.10 31.21 -13.17
N GLY A 200 30.92 30.07 -12.51
CA GLY A 200 31.48 28.80 -12.98
C GLY A 200 31.81 27.82 -11.86
N GLU A 201 31.04 27.83 -10.76
CA GLU A 201 31.03 26.67 -9.87
C GLU A 201 30.44 25.52 -10.68
N SER A 202 31.34 24.66 -11.19
CA SER A 202 30.97 23.34 -11.68
C SER A 202 30.08 22.72 -10.61
N ALA A 203 28.78 22.59 -10.89
CA ALA A 203 27.80 22.03 -9.98
C ALA A 203 28.28 20.63 -9.61
N ALA A 204 29.05 20.55 -8.52
CA ALA A 204 29.60 19.30 -8.03
C ALA A 204 28.39 18.44 -7.73
N THR A 205 28.16 17.46 -8.60
CA THR A 205 27.02 16.57 -8.54
C THR A 205 27.00 15.98 -7.13
N LYS A 206 26.00 16.35 -6.33
CA LYS A 206 25.79 15.75 -5.01
C LYS A 206 25.71 14.24 -5.23
N THR A 207 26.55 13.49 -4.54
CA THR A 207 26.54 12.03 -4.57
C THR A 207 25.71 11.51 -3.41
N ALA A 208 25.15 10.30 -3.54
CA ALA A 208 24.43 9.65 -2.45
C ALA A 208 25.27 9.55 -1.16
N GLN A 209 26.56 9.23 -1.29
CA GLN A 209 27.48 9.13 -0.15
C GLN A 209 27.62 10.45 0.61
N LYS A 210 27.71 11.57 -0.11
CA LYS A 210 27.79 12.89 0.53
C LYS A 210 26.50 13.22 1.28
N VAL A 211 25.33 12.96 0.68
CA VAL A 211 24.04 13.18 1.34
C VAL A 211 23.89 12.32 2.60
N LEU A 212 24.25 11.05 2.52
CA LEU A 212 24.17 10.13 3.66
C LEU A 212 25.14 10.54 4.79
N ALA A 213 26.34 11.00 4.46
CA ALA A 213 27.29 11.51 5.45
C ALA A 213 26.78 12.82 6.10
N GLU A 214 26.25 13.76 5.32
CA GLU A 214 25.63 15.00 5.83
C GLU A 214 24.43 14.69 6.73
N PHE A 215 23.60 13.72 6.35
CA PHE A 215 22.45 13.29 7.15
C PHE A 215 22.88 12.65 8.47
N ARG A 216 23.84 11.72 8.43
CA ARG A 216 24.36 11.08 9.65
C ARG A 216 24.93 12.12 10.61
N GLN A 217 25.75 13.05 10.12
CA GLN A 217 26.30 14.12 10.97
C GLN A 217 25.18 14.97 11.59
N ALA A 218 24.19 15.38 10.79
CA ALA A 218 23.07 16.17 11.29
C ALA A 218 22.21 15.41 12.33
N CYS A 219 22.07 14.09 12.19
CA CYS A 219 21.42 13.26 13.20
C CYS A 219 22.25 13.19 14.48
N GLN A 220 23.56 12.94 14.38
CA GLN A 220 24.45 12.87 15.52
C GLN A 220 24.49 14.18 16.31
N ASP A 221 24.60 15.32 15.62
CA ASP A 221 24.58 16.64 16.24
C ASP A 221 23.26 16.86 17.00
N LYS A 222 22.12 16.49 16.41
CA LYS A 222 20.81 16.55 17.08
C LYS A 222 20.70 15.61 18.29
N MET A 223 21.30 14.42 18.24
CA MET A 223 21.29 13.50 19.38
C MET A 223 22.12 14.03 20.53
N LEU A 224 23.28 14.63 20.25
CA LEU A 224 24.12 15.27 21.26
C LEU A 224 23.43 16.49 21.88
N ASP A 225 22.77 17.32 21.07
CA ASP A 225 21.98 18.45 21.58
C ASP A 225 20.82 17.97 22.47
N PHE A 226 20.17 16.87 22.07
CA PHE A 226 19.08 16.27 22.84
C PHE A 226 19.56 15.62 24.14
N ASP A 227 20.76 15.04 24.17
CA ASP A 227 21.35 14.48 25.40
C ASP A 227 21.43 15.54 26.50
N LEU A 228 21.89 16.73 26.12
CA LEU A 228 22.02 17.89 27.02
C LEU A 228 20.68 18.57 27.34
N ALA A 229 19.64 18.36 26.53
CA ALA A 229 18.33 18.97 26.72
C ALA A 229 17.56 18.33 27.88
N ALA A 230 16.71 19.11 28.56
CA ALA A 230 15.80 18.60 29.59
C ALA A 230 14.58 17.85 29.02
N GLU A 231 14.41 17.87 27.69
CA GLU A 231 13.30 17.20 27.02
C GLU A 231 13.51 15.68 27.04
N GLU A 232 12.41 14.95 27.20
CA GLU A 232 12.41 13.48 27.28
C GLU A 232 12.07 12.81 25.93
N LYS A 233 11.57 13.58 24.95
CA LYS A 233 11.21 13.14 23.59
C LYS A 233 11.82 14.08 22.55
N LEU A 234 12.51 13.52 21.56
CA LEU A 234 12.93 14.20 20.34
C LEU A 234 12.18 13.65 19.13
N GLU A 235 11.67 14.53 18.26
CA GLU A 235 11.07 14.15 16.99
C GLU A 235 12.00 14.53 15.83
N VAL A 236 12.36 13.55 15.01
CA VAL A 236 13.20 13.72 13.82
C VAL A 236 12.35 13.49 12.57
N PRO A 237 11.79 14.56 11.98
CA PRO A 237 11.06 14.45 10.72
C PRO A 237 12.04 14.24 9.56
N VAL A 238 11.80 13.21 8.77
CA VAL A 238 12.62 12.84 7.61
C VAL A 238 11.74 12.77 6.37
N THR A 239 12.06 13.61 5.38
CA THR A 239 11.40 13.61 4.07
C THR A 239 12.39 13.15 3.00
N LEU A 240 12.10 12.04 2.35
CA LEU A 240 12.97 11.44 1.33
C LEU A 240 13.23 12.39 0.14
N ALA A 241 12.23 13.20 -0.22
CA ALA A 241 12.35 14.18 -1.30
C ALA A 241 13.45 15.22 -1.03
N THR A 242 13.65 15.61 0.24
CA THR A 242 14.66 16.60 0.63
C THR A 242 16.07 16.06 0.39
N TYR A 243 16.32 14.80 0.74
CA TYR A 243 17.64 14.17 0.61
C TYR A 243 17.93 13.65 -0.79
N THR A 244 16.90 13.36 -1.59
CA THR A 244 17.05 12.93 -2.98
C THR A 244 17.05 14.09 -3.99
N ALA A 245 16.80 15.31 -3.55
CA ALA A 245 16.81 16.50 -4.40
C ALA A 245 18.22 16.76 -4.97
N GLY A 246 18.30 16.91 -6.30
CA GLY A 246 19.57 17.18 -7.00
C GLY A 246 20.49 15.97 -7.19
N LEU A 247 20.10 14.77 -6.71
CA LEU A 247 20.83 13.53 -7.00
C LEU A 247 20.57 13.03 -8.43
N SER A 248 21.54 12.32 -8.99
CA SER A 248 21.37 11.53 -10.21
C SER A 248 20.35 10.40 -9.99
N PHE A 249 19.72 9.88 -11.06
CA PHE A 249 18.75 8.78 -10.93
C PHE A 249 19.34 7.54 -10.26
N GLU A 250 20.60 7.22 -10.55
CA GLU A 250 21.32 6.09 -9.95
C GLU A 250 21.54 6.30 -8.44
N ASP A 251 21.86 7.53 -8.02
CA ASP A 251 22.09 7.85 -6.61
C ASP A 251 20.80 8.00 -5.81
N LYS A 252 19.71 8.44 -6.44
CA LYS A 252 18.38 8.46 -5.79
C LYS A 252 17.95 7.08 -5.32
N ALA A 253 18.27 6.02 -6.08
CA ALA A 253 17.93 4.64 -5.70
C ALA A 253 18.72 4.14 -4.48
N LYS A 254 19.88 4.75 -4.19
CA LYS A 254 20.75 4.39 -3.04
C LYS A 254 20.32 5.08 -1.75
N VAL A 255 19.52 6.14 -1.82
CA VAL A 255 18.99 6.85 -0.65
C VAL A 255 17.55 6.41 -0.45
N THR A 256 17.33 5.45 0.45
CA THR A 256 15.99 4.93 0.78
C THR A 256 15.60 5.32 2.20
N MET A 257 14.29 5.35 2.48
CA MET A 257 13.78 5.64 3.82
C MET A 257 14.28 4.63 4.87
N GLU A 258 14.53 3.38 4.45
CA GLU A 258 15.08 2.33 5.29
C GLU A 258 16.53 2.62 5.71
N ILE A 259 17.38 3.08 4.79
CA ILE A 259 18.75 3.50 5.13
C ILE A 259 18.73 4.70 6.08
N LEU A 260 17.86 5.69 5.83
CA LEU A 260 17.74 6.85 6.71
C LEU A 260 17.22 6.46 8.11
N LYS A 261 16.26 5.53 8.19
CA LYS A 261 15.80 4.95 9.46
C LYS A 261 16.96 4.35 10.25
N TYR A 262 17.77 3.49 9.63
CA TYR A 262 18.91 2.87 10.30
C TYR A 262 19.93 3.90 10.80
N MET A 263 20.19 4.96 10.02
CA MET A 263 21.10 6.03 10.44
C MET A 263 20.59 6.81 11.66
N VAL A 264 19.28 7.02 11.78
CA VAL A 264 18.70 7.66 12.97
C VAL A 264 18.84 6.75 14.18
N TYR A 265 18.62 5.45 14.03
CA TYR A 265 18.73 4.47 15.12
C TYR A 265 20.18 4.30 15.59
N GLU A 266 21.11 4.16 14.66
CA GLU A 266 22.56 4.09 14.93
C GLU A 266 23.04 5.37 15.64
N ALA A 267 22.60 6.56 15.19
CA ALA A 267 22.98 7.81 15.84
C ALA A 267 22.44 7.94 17.28
N ALA A 268 21.24 7.41 17.56
CA ALA A 268 20.68 7.40 18.90
C ALA A 268 21.46 6.42 19.81
N GLU A 269 21.71 5.20 19.33
CA GLU A 269 22.45 4.14 20.04
C GLU A 269 23.91 4.53 20.33
N GLU A 270 24.59 5.21 19.38
CA GLU A 270 25.96 5.69 19.57
C GLU A 270 26.08 6.77 20.66
N VAL A 271 25.04 7.57 20.87
CA VAL A 271 25.02 8.61 21.91
C VAL A 271 24.61 7.99 23.25
N ASN A 272 23.56 7.16 23.26
CA ASN A 272 23.11 6.47 24.45
C ASN A 272 22.37 5.16 24.10
N GLU A 273 22.90 4.03 24.55
CA GLU A 273 22.35 2.69 24.31
C GLU A 273 21.00 2.44 24.99
N GLU A 274 20.62 3.23 25.99
CA GLU A 274 19.37 3.09 26.76
C GLU A 274 18.20 3.86 26.14
N TRP A 275 18.46 4.67 25.11
CA TRP A 275 17.41 5.42 24.42
C TRP A 275 16.60 4.53 23.48
N ILE A 276 15.32 4.88 23.35
CA ILE A 276 14.39 4.15 22.51
C ILE A 276 14.07 4.97 21.26
N ALA A 277 14.54 4.51 20.11
CA ALA A 277 14.19 5.09 18.81
C ALA A 277 13.01 4.31 18.18
N TYR A 278 11.94 5.03 17.85
CA TYR A 278 10.70 4.47 17.33
C TYR A 278 10.27 5.22 16.07
N LYS A 279 9.83 4.48 15.03
CA LYS A 279 9.29 5.09 13.82
C LYS A 279 7.79 5.26 13.99
N GLU A 280 7.31 6.50 14.09
CA GLU A 280 5.88 6.75 14.17
C GLU A 280 5.17 6.29 12.89
N PRO A 281 3.94 5.74 12.99
CA PRO A 281 3.17 5.29 11.84
C PRO A 281 2.82 6.48 10.95
N GLY A 282 3.59 6.64 9.87
CA GLY A 282 3.39 7.67 8.86
C GLY A 282 2.41 7.24 7.78
N GLY A 283 1.53 8.15 7.35
CA GLY A 283 0.59 7.89 6.24
C GLY A 283 1.22 7.89 4.84
N PHE A 284 2.53 8.16 4.72
CA PHE A 284 3.24 8.28 3.46
C PHE A 284 4.52 7.44 3.45
N MET A 285 4.88 6.88 2.29
CA MET A 285 6.09 6.05 2.15
C MET A 285 7.38 6.89 2.11
N ASP A 286 7.27 8.18 1.77
CA ASP A 286 8.37 9.13 1.56
C ASP A 286 8.56 10.13 2.70
N GLU A 287 7.69 10.13 3.70
CA GLU A 287 7.76 10.97 4.90
C GLU A 287 7.66 10.07 6.14
N ALA A 288 8.60 10.20 7.07
CA ALA A 288 8.58 9.46 8.33
C ALA A 288 9.03 10.39 9.47
N THR A 289 8.42 10.25 10.63
CA THR A 289 8.88 10.88 11.87
C THR A 289 9.45 9.79 12.76
N PHE A 290 10.68 9.99 13.22
CA PHE A 290 11.31 9.11 14.19
C PHE A 290 11.27 9.80 15.55
N ALA A 291 10.60 9.19 16.51
CA ALA A 291 10.56 9.64 17.89
C ALA A 291 11.66 8.93 18.69
N ILE A 292 12.42 9.69 19.45
CA ILE A 292 13.51 9.19 20.30
C ILE A 292 13.18 9.57 21.73
N TYR A 293 13.14 8.56 22.60
CA TYR A 293 12.76 8.71 24.00
C TYR A 293 13.97 8.42 24.88
N LYS A 294 14.18 9.27 25.88
CA LYS A 294 15.14 8.98 26.95
C LYS A 294 14.67 7.79 27.79
N GLU A 295 15.58 7.24 28.60
CA GLU A 295 15.30 6.11 29.48
C GLU A 295 14.03 6.36 30.31
N GLY A 296 13.09 5.39 30.29
CA GLY A 296 11.84 5.46 31.06
C GLY A 296 10.76 6.41 30.51
N ALA A 297 11.05 7.23 29.50
CA ALA A 297 10.09 8.19 28.95
C ALA A 297 9.22 7.65 27.80
N ALA A 298 9.56 6.46 27.28
CA ALA A 298 8.81 5.86 26.18
C ALA A 298 7.39 5.46 26.62
N PRO A 299 6.34 5.86 25.88
CA PRO A 299 4.98 5.45 26.18
C PRO A 299 4.80 3.92 26.17
N PRO A 300 3.84 3.37 26.96
CA PRO A 300 3.57 1.94 26.98
C PRO A 300 3.25 1.35 25.59
N GLU A 301 2.56 2.12 24.74
CA GLU A 301 2.23 1.71 23.38
C GLU A 301 3.48 1.45 22.54
N VAL A 302 4.50 2.32 22.65
CA VAL A 302 5.78 2.19 21.96
C VAL A 302 6.56 0.99 22.50
N LEU A 303 6.58 0.81 23.82
CA LEU A 303 7.21 -0.34 24.47
C LEU A 303 6.54 -1.65 24.06
N GLU A 304 5.22 -1.67 23.95
CA GLU A 304 4.48 -2.83 23.44
C GLU A 304 4.83 -3.15 21.99
N GLU A 305 4.97 -2.14 21.12
CA GLU A 305 5.33 -2.36 19.72
C GLU A 305 6.76 -2.87 19.54
N LEU A 306 7.71 -2.37 20.34
CA LEU A 306 9.07 -2.90 20.39
C LEU A 306 9.08 -4.35 20.90
N ASN A 307 8.29 -4.65 21.93
CA ASN A 307 8.15 -6.00 22.46
C ASN A 307 7.37 -6.95 21.52
N LYS A 308 6.50 -6.40 20.67
CA LYS A 308 5.84 -7.12 19.56
C LYS A 308 6.79 -7.37 18.38
N GLY A 309 8.09 -7.04 18.53
CA GLY A 309 9.13 -7.09 17.51
C GLY A 309 8.94 -8.21 16.49
N GLU A 310 9.11 -7.87 15.21
CA GLU A 310 8.82 -8.68 14.00
C GLU A 310 8.79 -10.19 14.29
N LEU A 311 7.62 -10.68 14.72
CA LEU A 311 7.33 -12.10 14.72
C LEU A 311 7.56 -12.56 13.28
N PRO A 312 8.41 -13.57 13.04
CA PRO A 312 8.72 -14.01 11.69
C PRO A 312 7.43 -14.17 10.88
N ASP A 313 7.42 -13.78 9.62
CA ASP A 313 6.22 -13.85 8.76
C ASP A 313 5.56 -15.24 8.80
N GLU A 314 6.34 -16.30 9.04
CA GLU A 314 5.83 -17.65 9.25
C GLU A 314 4.95 -17.80 10.50
N VAL A 315 5.27 -17.11 11.59
CA VAL A 315 4.51 -17.12 12.86
C VAL A 315 3.26 -16.27 12.75
N ILE A 316 3.33 -15.12 12.06
CA ILE A 316 2.15 -14.31 11.75
C ILE A 316 1.19 -15.11 10.84
N GLY A 317 1.74 -15.80 9.84
CA GLY A 317 1.00 -16.73 8.99
C GLY A 317 0.36 -17.86 9.79
N GLN A 318 1.07 -18.45 10.75
CA GLN A 318 0.54 -19.51 11.63
C GLN A 318 -0.56 -19.02 12.57
N GLN A 319 -0.40 -17.84 13.19
CA GLN A 319 -1.46 -17.27 14.03
C GLN A 319 -2.71 -16.95 13.21
N ARG A 320 -2.54 -16.37 12.02
CA ARG A 320 -3.66 -16.09 11.12
C ARG A 320 -4.37 -17.36 10.66
N ALA A 321 -3.60 -18.40 10.30
CA ALA A 321 -4.15 -19.70 9.94
C ALA A 321 -4.92 -20.36 11.10
N MET A 322 -4.38 -20.28 12.32
CA MET A 322 -5.03 -20.81 13.52
C MET A 322 -6.32 -20.05 13.87
N GLN A 323 -6.32 -18.74 13.65
CA GLN A 323 -7.49 -17.89 13.89
C GLN A 323 -8.58 -18.14 12.84
N ASP A 324 -8.21 -18.26 11.56
CA ASP A 324 -9.12 -18.64 10.47
C ASP A 324 -9.69 -20.05 10.69
N GLU A 325 -8.90 -20.99 11.22
CA GLU A 325 -9.37 -22.34 11.54
C GLU A 325 -10.35 -22.34 12.72
N ARG A 326 -10.10 -21.54 13.77
CA ARG A 326 -11.07 -21.36 14.86
C ARG A 326 -12.38 -20.75 14.37
N VAL A 327 -12.32 -19.73 13.52
CA VAL A 327 -13.53 -19.11 12.93
C VAL A 327 -14.27 -20.13 12.07
N ARG A 328 -13.55 -20.94 11.30
CA ARG A 328 -14.15 -22.01 10.49
C ARG A 328 -14.82 -23.08 11.35
N GLN A 329 -14.20 -23.49 12.45
CA GLN A 329 -14.78 -24.45 13.40
C GLN A 329 -16.02 -23.87 14.10
N ALA A 330 -15.96 -22.59 14.52
CA ALA A 330 -17.12 -21.90 15.11
C ALA A 330 -18.29 -21.83 14.12
N ASN A 331 -18.04 -21.44 12.87
CA ASN A 331 -19.06 -21.40 11.82
C ASN A 331 -19.65 -22.79 11.50
N GLN A 332 -18.84 -23.85 11.54
CA GLN A 332 -19.34 -25.21 11.37
C GLN A 332 -20.18 -25.68 12.55
N ALA A 333 -19.79 -25.33 13.79
CA ALA A 333 -20.57 -25.62 14.98
C ALA A 333 -21.91 -24.88 14.95
N GLU A 334 -21.92 -23.61 14.54
CA GLU A 334 -23.14 -22.81 14.38
C GLU A 334 -24.06 -23.39 13.29
N GLN A 335 -23.50 -23.82 12.15
CA GLN A 335 -24.28 -24.50 11.10
C GLN A 335 -24.89 -25.82 11.58
N ARG A 336 -24.14 -26.63 12.34
CA ARG A 336 -24.66 -27.88 12.93
C ARG A 336 -25.74 -27.61 13.96
N HIS A 337 -25.57 -26.57 14.77
CA HIS A 337 -26.59 -26.17 15.74
C HIS A 337 -27.86 -25.70 15.03
N LYS A 338 -27.73 -24.89 13.96
CA LYS A 338 -28.86 -24.42 13.16
C LYS A 338 -29.62 -25.58 12.49
N THR A 339 -28.91 -26.54 11.89
CA THR A 339 -29.58 -27.70 11.27
C THR A 339 -30.24 -28.62 12.29
N GLN A 340 -29.66 -28.80 13.48
CA GLN A 340 -30.33 -29.53 14.56
C GLN A 340 -31.59 -28.81 15.05
N LEU A 341 -31.56 -27.49 15.15
CA LEU A 341 -32.72 -26.69 15.55
C LEU A 341 -33.84 -26.76 14.52
N GLU A 342 -33.50 -26.65 13.22
CA GLU A 342 -34.46 -26.81 12.12
C GLU A 342 -35.06 -28.23 12.10
N LEU A 343 -34.26 -29.26 12.35
CA LEU A 343 -34.73 -30.65 12.39
C LEU A 343 -35.62 -30.95 13.61
N ALA A 344 -35.32 -30.32 14.76
CA ALA A 344 -36.16 -30.41 15.95
C ALA A 344 -37.49 -29.66 15.76
N ALA A 345 -37.46 -28.49 15.12
CA ALA A 345 -38.67 -27.72 14.78
C ALA A 345 -39.56 -28.49 13.79
N HIS A 346 -38.97 -29.15 12.79
CA HIS A 346 -39.72 -30.00 11.85
C HIS A 346 -40.34 -31.23 12.53
N ARG A 347 -39.65 -31.88 13.47
CA ARG A 347 -40.23 -32.99 14.23
C ARG A 347 -41.43 -32.59 15.09
N GLN A 348 -41.43 -31.38 15.64
CA GLN A 348 -42.57 -30.88 16.40
C GLN A 348 -43.78 -30.54 15.51
N THR A 349 -43.54 -30.16 14.24
CA THR A 349 -44.64 -29.92 13.28
C THR A 349 -45.22 -31.22 12.73
N ASP A 350 -44.39 -32.24 12.50
CA ASP A 350 -44.83 -33.56 12.03
C ASP A 350 -45.63 -34.36 13.10
N GLU A 351 -45.51 -34.04 14.38
CA GLU A 351 -46.32 -34.66 15.45
C GLU A 351 -47.71 -34.02 15.59
N GLU A 352 -47.92 -32.76 15.17
CA GLU A 352 -49.24 -32.10 15.18
C GLU A 352 -50.07 -32.34 13.91
N GLU A 353 -49.45 -32.66 12.77
CA GLU A 353 -50.18 -32.95 11.51
C GLU A 353 -50.48 -34.45 11.26
N ASN A 354 -49.99 -35.36 12.11
CA ASN A 354 -50.09 -36.81 11.89
C ASN A 354 -51.41 -37.48 12.35
N ASP A 355 -52.35 -36.76 12.98
CA ASP A 355 -53.65 -37.33 13.32
C ASP A 355 -54.67 -37.32 12.15
N ASP A 356 -54.44 -36.54 11.08
CA ASP A 356 -55.42 -36.39 9.98
C ASP A 356 -54.99 -36.94 8.60
N PHE A 357 -53.74 -37.43 8.43
CA PHE A 357 -53.24 -37.89 7.12
C PHE A 357 -52.90 -39.40 7.01
N ALA A 358 -53.12 -40.19 8.07
CA ALA A 358 -52.79 -41.62 8.11
C ALA A 358 -53.62 -42.53 7.15
N ALA A 359 -54.53 -41.98 6.34
CA ALA A 359 -55.39 -42.74 5.44
C ALA A 359 -55.02 -42.68 3.95
N LEU A 360 -53.98 -41.94 3.54
CA LEU A 360 -53.62 -41.85 2.12
C LEU A 360 -52.21 -42.37 1.85
N ASN A 361 -52.18 -43.44 1.04
CA ASN A 361 -51.09 -43.89 0.16
C ASN A 361 -50.23 -45.08 0.61
N SER A 362 -50.86 -46.15 1.11
CA SER A 362 -50.22 -47.47 1.29
C SER A 362 -50.24 -48.37 0.03
N ASN A 363 -50.76 -47.89 -1.10
CA ASN A 363 -50.85 -48.69 -2.34
C ASN A 363 -50.11 -48.03 -3.50
N LYS A 364 -49.02 -48.69 -3.93
CA LYS A 364 -48.28 -48.52 -5.21
C LYS A 364 -47.22 -47.41 -5.28
N ARG A 365 -46.09 -47.64 -4.62
CA ARG A 365 -44.78 -47.26 -5.17
C ARG A 365 -44.14 -48.50 -5.78
N ASP A 366 -44.55 -48.84 -7.00
CA ASP A 366 -43.84 -49.84 -7.80
C ASP A 366 -42.47 -49.25 -8.15
N ARG A 367 -41.41 -49.81 -7.56
CA ARG A 367 -40.02 -49.34 -7.66
C ARG A 367 -39.28 -49.90 -8.88
N ARG A 368 -39.99 -50.51 -9.82
CA ARG A 368 -39.39 -51.04 -11.04
C ARG A 368 -38.93 -49.90 -11.95
N THR A 369 -37.69 -49.99 -12.40
CA THR A 369 -37.11 -49.07 -13.38
C THR A 369 -37.78 -49.27 -14.73
N ILE A 370 -37.85 -48.19 -15.53
CA ILE A 370 -38.48 -48.19 -16.85
C ILE A 370 -37.90 -49.31 -17.75
N GLU A 371 -36.61 -49.64 -17.60
CA GLU A 371 -35.93 -50.73 -18.31
C GLU A 371 -36.49 -52.13 -18.01
N ASP A 372 -36.95 -52.39 -16.79
CA ASP A 372 -37.53 -53.69 -16.42
C ASP A 372 -38.90 -53.88 -17.09
N TYR A 373 -39.68 -52.81 -17.22
CA TYR A 373 -40.96 -52.83 -17.91
C TYR A 373 -40.80 -53.08 -19.42
N GLU A 374 -39.77 -52.48 -20.04
CA GLU A 374 -39.48 -52.72 -21.46
C GLU A 374 -38.95 -54.13 -21.73
N ARG A 375 -38.20 -54.71 -20.80
CA ARG A 375 -37.71 -56.09 -20.90
C ARG A 375 -38.86 -57.09 -20.82
N GLU A 376 -39.80 -56.90 -19.88
CA GLU A 376 -40.99 -57.73 -19.75
C GLU A 376 -41.91 -57.62 -20.99
N LYS A 377 -42.08 -56.40 -21.52
CA LYS A 377 -42.85 -56.18 -22.75
C LYS A 377 -42.24 -56.87 -23.98
N ARG A 378 -40.91 -56.92 -24.10
CA ARG A 378 -40.22 -57.67 -25.18
C ARG A 378 -40.36 -59.19 -25.03
N GLN A 379 -40.36 -59.70 -23.80
CA GLN A 379 -40.55 -61.14 -23.56
C GLN A 379 -41.99 -61.60 -23.85
N ARG A 380 -42.99 -60.72 -23.67
CA ARG A 380 -44.39 -61.03 -24.03
C ARG A 380 -44.72 -60.99 -25.52
N MET A 381 -43.83 -60.43 -26.36
CA MET A 381 -44.02 -60.35 -27.82
C MET A 381 -43.23 -61.40 -28.61
N LYS A 382 -42.55 -62.32 -27.92
CA LYS A 382 -42.04 -63.58 -28.49
C LYS A 382 -42.93 -64.72 -28.02
#